data_AF-A0A9R1XRY7-F1
#
_entry.id   AF-A0A9R1XRY7-F1
#
_cell.length_a   1.000
_cell.length_b   1.000
_cell.length_c   1.000
_cell.angle_alpha   90.00
_cell.angle_beta   90.00
_cell.angle_gamma   90.00
#
_symmetry.space_group_name_H-M   'P 1'
#
loop_
_entity.id
_entity.type
_entity.pdbx_description
1 polymer ?
#
loop_
_entity_poly.entity_id
_entity_poly.type
_entity_poly.pdbx_seq_one_letter_code
_entity_poly.pdbx_strand_id
1 'polypeptide(L)'
;MAAYAACIRAGTKLRSAQAINSPVLRGAFVPTTPITSSSSSSLSSSHCDPVYSRFDFRQISQLVQSNGKRLFLVDTLALVRRLEGQGVPSKQAEAITSAITEVLNDSLENVAESFVSKGEMQRIEMTQDGNLGKFKSQVQSSQENHFSLLQRETEKLRNDIEKMRSELRYEIDKVTAGQRLDLNLERGRIRDELANQNQETANLTNKLDREIHSLRAQLEAAKYDVIKYCIGTLVSISAVGLAVLRILM
;
A
#
# COMPACT_ATOMS: atom_id res chain seq x y z
N MET A 1 -9.62 37.51 35.61
CA MET A 1 -9.14 38.76 34.98
C MET A 1 -8.69 38.42 33.56
N ALA A 2 -9.67 38.21 32.67
CA ALA A 2 -9.96 39.03 31.47
C ALA A 2 -9.20 38.44 30.24
N ALA A 3 -9.77 37.68 29.32
CA ALA A 3 -11.03 37.76 28.56
C ALA A 3 -11.11 38.98 27.61
N TYR A 4 -11.37 38.66 26.33
CA TYR A 4 -12.04 39.42 25.27
C TYR A 4 -11.26 40.10 24.12
N ALA A 5 -11.69 39.69 22.91
CA ALA A 5 -12.00 40.48 21.70
C ALA A 5 -10.89 40.84 20.70
N ALA A 6 -11.06 40.37 19.45
CA ALA A 6 -11.50 41.23 18.34
C ALA A 6 -11.75 40.42 17.05
N CYS A 7 -13.04 40.22 16.72
CA CYS A 7 -13.49 39.85 15.37
C CYS A 7 -13.67 41.13 14.54
N ILE A 8 -13.02 41.22 13.38
CA ILE A 8 -13.33 42.25 12.37
C ILE A 8 -14.35 41.68 11.38
N ARG A 9 -15.49 42.38 11.35
CA ARG A 9 -16.53 42.37 10.32
C ARG A 9 -16.00 42.99 9.02
N ALA A 10 -16.32 42.36 7.90
CA ALA A 10 -16.68 43.08 6.68
C ALA A 10 -17.84 42.33 6.03
N GLY A 11 -19.04 42.90 6.19
CA GLY A 11 -20.23 42.46 5.46
C GLY A 11 -20.47 43.35 4.24
N THR A 12 -21.33 42.83 3.37
CA THR A 12 -22.28 43.46 2.42
C THR A 12 -22.08 42.96 0.98
N LYS A 13 -23.10 42.73 0.16
CA LYS A 13 -24.55 42.40 0.24
C LYS A 13 -25.02 42.30 -1.24
N LEU A 14 -26.21 41.73 -1.46
CA LEU A 14 -27.03 41.66 -2.71
C LEU A 14 -26.69 40.49 -3.67
N ARG A 15 -27.63 39.72 -4.26
CA ARG A 15 -29.11 39.82 -4.32
C ARG A 15 -29.71 38.43 -4.71
N SER A 16 -30.92 38.19 -4.21
CA SER A 16 -32.02 37.25 -4.56
C SER A 16 -32.14 36.79 -6.04
N ALA A 17 -32.82 35.70 -6.46
CA ALA A 17 -34.03 35.02 -5.97
C ALA A 17 -34.26 33.64 -6.69
N GLN A 18 -35.01 32.73 -6.03
CA GLN A 18 -36.07 31.78 -6.49
C GLN A 18 -35.95 31.06 -7.88
N ALA A 19 -36.31 29.79 -8.12
CA ALA A 19 -37.40 28.96 -7.56
C ALA A 19 -37.38 27.49 -8.11
N ILE A 20 -37.85 26.53 -7.29
CA ILE A 20 -38.84 25.43 -7.57
C ILE A 20 -38.43 24.09 -8.29
N ASN A 21 -38.65 22.97 -7.54
CA ASN A 21 -39.00 21.55 -7.91
C ASN A 21 -38.04 20.70 -8.77
N SER A 22 -37.74 19.39 -8.58
CA SER A 22 -38.22 18.23 -7.78
C SER A 22 -37.13 17.11 -7.82
N PRO A 23 -37.21 16.02 -7.02
CA PRO A 23 -36.07 15.12 -6.76
C PRO A 23 -36.14 13.79 -7.53
N VAL A 24 -35.09 13.41 -8.27
CA VAL A 24 -34.88 12.03 -8.75
C VAL A 24 -33.37 11.72 -8.88
N LEU A 25 -33.00 10.48 -8.53
CA LEU A 25 -31.70 9.79 -8.67
C LEU A 25 -30.67 9.95 -7.53
N ARG A 26 -30.83 9.08 -6.54
CA ARG A 26 -29.85 8.70 -5.53
C ARG A 26 -28.77 7.81 -6.17
N GLY A 27 -27.73 8.43 -6.73
CA GLY A 27 -26.48 7.76 -7.13
C GLY A 27 -25.38 8.12 -6.13
N ALA A 28 -24.85 7.12 -5.43
CA ALA A 28 -23.80 7.29 -4.43
C ALA A 28 -22.52 7.84 -5.08
N PHE A 29 -22.09 9.04 -4.67
CA PHE A 29 -20.78 9.59 -4.98
C PHE A 29 -20.13 10.02 -3.67
N VAL A 30 -19.10 9.28 -3.27
CA VAL A 30 -18.27 9.56 -2.09
C VAL A 30 -17.27 10.65 -2.48
N PRO A 31 -17.21 11.80 -1.79
CA PRO A 31 -16.16 12.79 -2.02
C PRO A 31 -14.92 12.40 -1.20
N THR A 32 -13.81 12.12 -1.89
CA THR A 32 -12.50 11.94 -1.26
C THR A 32 -11.87 13.31 -1.00
N THR A 33 -11.79 13.71 0.27
CA THR A 33 -10.99 14.85 0.71
C THR A 33 -9.52 14.46 0.90
N PRO A 34 -8.57 15.41 0.77
CA PRO A 34 -7.15 15.15 0.91
C PRO A 34 -6.79 15.12 2.41
N ILE A 35 -6.18 14.03 2.87
CA ILE A 35 -5.66 13.96 4.24
C ILE A 35 -4.16 14.25 4.21
N THR A 36 -3.85 15.44 4.69
CA THR A 36 -2.54 15.94 5.08
C THR A 36 -1.90 15.01 6.11
N SER A 37 -0.61 14.77 5.89
CA SER A 37 0.35 14.16 6.80
C SER A 37 0.37 14.77 8.20
N SER A 38 0.21 13.93 9.23
CA SER A 38 0.93 14.03 10.51
C SER A 38 0.46 12.95 11.48
N SER A 39 1.14 11.80 11.47
CA SER A 39 1.15 10.87 12.61
C SER A 39 2.57 10.39 12.79
N SER A 40 3.35 11.17 13.53
CA SER A 40 4.58 10.73 14.18
C SER A 40 4.21 9.73 15.27
N SER A 41 4.00 8.46 14.91
CA SER A 41 4.05 7.37 15.88
C SER A 41 5.51 7.01 16.08
N SER A 42 6.10 7.59 17.12
CA SER A 42 7.33 7.12 17.73
C SER A 42 7.19 5.62 18.03
N LEU A 43 7.79 4.79 17.18
CA LEU A 43 8.08 3.41 17.51
C LEU A 43 9.12 3.45 18.62
N SER A 44 8.63 3.46 19.87
CA SER A 44 9.45 3.14 21.02
C SER A 44 10.12 1.81 20.71
N SER A 45 11.43 1.86 20.58
CA SER A 45 12.30 0.70 20.69
C SER A 45 11.99 0.07 22.04
N SER A 46 11.10 -0.91 22.04
CA SER A 46 11.01 -1.85 23.15
C SER A 46 12.33 -2.59 23.12
N HIS A 47 13.29 -2.06 23.87
CA HIS A 47 14.31 -2.87 24.51
C HIS A 47 13.55 -4.04 25.13
N CYS A 48 13.58 -5.19 24.45
CA CYS A 48 13.41 -6.46 25.12
C CYS A 48 14.62 -6.56 26.03
N ASP A 49 14.52 -5.96 27.21
CA ASP A 49 15.36 -6.35 28.31
C ASP A 49 15.21 -7.87 28.40
N PRO A 50 16.28 -8.64 28.17
CA PRO A 50 16.20 -10.04 28.49
C PRO A 50 15.91 -10.04 29.99
N VAL A 51 14.68 -10.45 30.34
CA VAL A 51 14.42 -11.01 31.65
C VAL A 51 15.37 -12.19 31.70
N TYR A 52 16.60 -11.92 32.14
CA TYR A 52 17.45 -12.92 32.74
C TYR A 52 16.57 -13.47 33.84
N SER A 53 15.86 -14.56 33.54
CA SER A 53 15.59 -15.57 34.55
C SER A 53 16.94 -15.74 35.20
N ARG A 54 17.06 -15.13 36.38
CA ARG A 54 18.08 -15.45 37.35
C ARG A 54 17.82 -16.92 37.57
N PHE A 55 18.45 -17.75 36.74
CA PHE A 55 18.80 -19.08 37.14
C PHE A 55 19.66 -18.80 38.35
N ASP A 56 19.01 -18.79 39.51
CA ASP A 56 19.65 -19.08 40.76
C ASP A 56 20.25 -20.45 40.50
N PHE A 57 21.46 -20.45 39.95
CA PHE A 57 22.40 -21.51 40.16
C PHE A 57 22.36 -21.64 41.67
N ARG A 58 21.65 -22.66 42.16
CA ARG A 58 21.98 -23.26 43.44
C ARG A 58 23.49 -23.29 43.38
N GLN A 59 24.14 -22.49 44.22
CA GLN A 59 25.50 -22.76 44.60
C GLN A 59 25.40 -24.16 45.19
N ILE A 60 25.54 -25.19 44.32
CA ILE A 60 25.94 -26.51 44.73
C ILE A 60 27.24 -26.17 45.41
N SER A 61 27.14 -26.26 46.73
CA SER A 61 28.04 -25.68 47.71
C SER A 61 29.45 -25.69 47.16
N GLN A 62 30.20 -24.59 47.36
CA GLN A 62 31.65 -24.68 47.34
C GLN A 62 32.03 -25.92 48.14
N LEU A 63 32.25 -27.02 47.43
CA LEU A 63 32.75 -28.24 47.99
C LEU A 63 34.16 -27.82 48.30
N VAL A 64 34.35 -27.49 49.58
CA VAL A 64 35.61 -27.29 50.26
C VAL A 64 36.69 -27.93 49.41
N GLN A 65 37.69 -27.16 49.01
CA GLN A 65 38.93 -27.71 48.48
C GLN A 65 39.47 -28.69 49.53
N SER A 66 38.97 -29.92 49.50
CA SER A 66 39.65 -31.07 50.05
C SER A 66 40.81 -31.28 49.09
N ASN A 67 41.86 -30.47 49.30
CA ASN A 67 43.23 -30.95 49.14
C ASN A 67 43.20 -32.41 49.57
N GLY A 68 43.40 -33.34 48.62
CA GLY A 68 42.93 -34.73 48.64
C GLY A 68 43.31 -35.56 49.87
N LYS A 69 42.71 -35.26 51.01
CA LYS A 69 43.12 -35.77 52.32
C LYS A 69 41.96 -35.87 53.33
N ARG A 70 40.78 -36.25 52.82
CA ARG A 70 39.76 -36.94 53.62
C ARG A 70 39.16 -38.09 52.81
N LEU A 71 40.03 -38.90 52.21
CA LEU A 71 39.74 -40.33 52.24
C LEU A 71 39.72 -40.68 53.73
N PHE A 72 38.62 -41.23 54.22
CA PHE A 72 38.52 -41.74 55.59
C PHE A 72 39.53 -42.89 55.73
N LEU A 73 40.80 -42.53 55.89
CA LEU A 73 41.87 -43.44 56.25
C LEU A 73 41.62 -43.80 57.71
N VAL A 74 40.81 -44.83 57.91
CA VAL A 74 40.72 -45.48 59.21
C VAL A 74 42.12 -46.02 59.49
N ASP A 75 42.78 -45.43 60.48
CA ASP A 75 44.02 -45.96 61.02
C ASP A 75 43.69 -47.26 61.75
N THR A 76 43.79 -48.36 61.02
CA THR A 76 43.45 -49.72 61.47
C THR A 76 44.29 -50.11 62.68
N LEU A 77 45.57 -49.73 62.69
CA LEU A 77 46.48 -50.02 63.81
C LEU A 77 46.08 -49.24 65.06
N ALA A 78 45.82 -47.94 64.95
CA ALA A 78 45.38 -47.13 66.09
C ALA A 78 44.01 -47.60 66.62
N LEU A 79 43.11 -48.05 65.74
CA LEU A 79 41.81 -48.57 66.14
C LEU A 79 41.94 -49.88 66.92
N VAL A 80 42.74 -50.83 66.44
CA VAL A 80 43.03 -52.10 67.13
C VAL A 80 43.67 -51.83 68.50
N ARG A 81 44.68 -50.95 68.57
CA ARG A 81 45.35 -50.61 69.84
C ARG A 81 44.43 -49.97 70.87
N ARG A 82 43.46 -49.15 70.44
CA ARG A 82 42.44 -48.59 71.33
C ARG A 82 41.48 -49.65 71.84
N LEU A 83 41.06 -50.60 70.99
CA LEU A 83 40.18 -51.70 71.39
C LEU A 83 40.89 -52.62 72.39
N GLU A 84 42.17 -52.95 72.15
CA GLU A 84 43.02 -53.69 73.09
C GLU A 84 43.15 -52.96 74.44
N GLY A 85 43.34 -51.64 74.42
CA GLY A 85 43.41 -50.80 75.63
C GLY A 85 42.10 -50.74 76.43
N GLN A 86 40.97 -51.10 75.84
CA GLN A 86 39.66 -51.22 76.50
C GLN A 86 39.34 -52.66 76.92
N GLY A 87 40.32 -53.57 76.84
CA GLY A 87 40.18 -54.96 77.28
C GLY A 87 39.64 -55.92 76.21
N VAL A 88 39.55 -55.51 74.94
CA VAL A 88 39.17 -56.40 73.85
C VAL A 88 40.36 -57.29 73.45
N PRO A 89 40.20 -58.63 73.37
CA PRO A 89 41.25 -59.52 72.90
C PRO A 89 41.72 -59.14 71.49
N SER A 90 43.04 -59.19 71.26
CA SER A 90 43.69 -58.77 70.00
C SER A 90 43.00 -59.31 68.73
N LYS A 91 42.69 -60.62 68.69
CA LYS A 91 41.99 -61.25 67.56
C LYS A 91 40.57 -60.71 67.31
N GLN A 92 39.86 -60.34 68.38
CA GLN A 92 38.52 -59.75 68.26
C GLN A 92 38.60 -58.29 67.85
N ALA A 93 39.59 -57.54 68.35
CA ALA A 93 39.85 -56.16 67.95
C ALA A 93 40.20 -56.05 66.45
N GLU A 94 41.00 -56.99 65.93
CA GLU A 94 41.29 -57.11 64.50
C GLU A 94 40.04 -57.43 63.67
N ALA A 95 39.24 -58.41 64.09
CA ALA A 95 38.00 -58.80 63.39
C ALA A 95 36.97 -57.66 63.33
N ILE A 96 36.77 -56.94 64.44
CA ILE A 96 35.88 -55.77 64.51
C ILE A 96 36.40 -54.65 63.61
N THR A 97 37.70 -54.39 63.64
CA THR A 97 38.33 -53.38 62.78
C THR A 97 38.19 -53.73 61.30
N SER A 98 38.32 -55.01 60.94
CA SER A 98 38.12 -55.50 59.57
C SER A 98 36.68 -55.27 59.09
N ALA A 99 35.68 -55.67 59.88
CA ALA A 99 34.26 -55.49 59.53
C ALA A 99 33.88 -54.01 59.38
N ILE A 100 34.41 -53.14 60.25
CA ILE A 100 34.19 -51.69 60.15
C ILE A 100 34.84 -51.12 58.88
N THR A 101 36.05 -51.58 58.53
CA THR A 101 36.76 -51.12 57.33
C THR A 101 36.02 -51.53 56.06
N GLU A 102 35.45 -52.74 56.02
CA GLU A 102 34.66 -53.25 54.90
C GLU A 102 33.38 -52.42 54.68
N VAL A 103 32.56 -52.25 55.73
CA VAL A 103 31.33 -51.43 55.64
C VAL A 103 31.63 -49.98 55.24
N LEU A 104 32.75 -49.42 55.70
CA LEU A 104 33.17 -48.07 55.32
C LEU A 104 33.61 -47.97 53.86
N ASN A 105 34.32 -48.98 53.34
CA ASN A 105 34.71 -49.01 51.93
C ASN A 105 33.47 -49.13 51.03
N ASP A 106 32.55 -50.04 51.34
CA ASP A 106 31.29 -50.20 50.58
C ASP A 106 30.44 -48.92 50.61
N SER A 107 30.34 -48.30 51.79
CA SER A 107 29.61 -47.03 51.94
C SER A 107 30.28 -45.91 51.15
N LEU A 108 31.61 -45.88 51.08
CA LEU A 108 32.35 -44.86 50.35
C LEU A 108 32.23 -45.03 48.84
N GLU A 109 32.31 -46.26 48.33
CA GLU A 109 32.14 -46.57 46.91
C GLU A 109 30.74 -46.14 46.43
N ASN A 110 29.69 -46.52 47.17
CA ASN A 110 28.31 -46.14 46.86
C ASN A 110 28.09 -44.61 46.89
N VAL A 111 28.74 -43.91 47.82
CA VAL A 111 28.68 -42.45 47.87
C VAL A 111 29.47 -41.83 46.71
N ALA A 112 30.63 -42.40 46.35
CA ALA A 112 31.46 -41.92 45.24
C ALA A 112 30.73 -42.03 43.89
N GLU A 113 29.95 -43.09 43.66
CA GLU A 113 29.12 -43.25 42.45
C GLU A 113 28.05 -42.16 42.29
N SER A 114 27.62 -41.53 43.39
CA SER A 114 26.64 -40.43 43.37
C SER A 114 27.27 -39.06 43.04
N PHE A 115 28.61 -38.97 43.02
CA PHE A 115 29.33 -37.73 42.75
C PHE A 115 30.03 -37.77 41.40
N VAL A 116 30.06 -36.63 40.72
CA VAL A 116 30.82 -36.45 39.48
C VAL A 116 32.23 -35.97 39.82
N SER A 117 33.24 -36.53 39.16
CA SER A 117 34.61 -36.07 39.36
C SER A 117 34.79 -34.63 38.86
N LYS A 118 35.70 -33.86 39.48
CA LYS A 118 35.96 -32.47 39.06
C LYS A 118 36.38 -32.36 37.59
N GLY A 119 37.14 -33.34 37.10
CA GLY A 119 37.59 -33.37 35.70
C GLY A 119 36.47 -33.72 34.71
N GLU A 120 35.46 -34.48 35.11
CA GLU A 120 34.27 -34.73 34.27
C GLU A 120 33.34 -33.53 34.26
N MET A 121 33.10 -32.92 35.41
CA MET A 121 32.29 -31.70 35.53
C MET A 121 32.84 -30.59 34.62
N GLN A 122 34.15 -30.33 34.68
CA GLN A 122 34.79 -29.32 33.85
C GLN A 122 34.71 -29.64 32.34
N ARG A 123 34.81 -30.92 31.96
CA ARG A 123 34.65 -31.34 30.55
C ARG A 123 33.23 -31.11 30.05
N ILE A 124 32.22 -31.41 30.87
CA ILE A 124 30.82 -31.17 30.56
C ILE A 124 30.56 -29.67 30.41
N GLU A 125 31.06 -28.86 31.34
CA GLU A 125 30.96 -27.39 31.30
C GLU A 125 31.58 -26.81 30.04
N MET A 126 32.83 -27.18 29.70
CA MET A 126 33.49 -26.74 28.46
C MET A 126 32.71 -27.13 27.20
N THR A 127 32.11 -28.34 27.20
CA THR A 127 31.29 -28.81 26.07
C THR A 127 29.98 -28.02 25.96
N GLN A 128 29.34 -27.75 27.10
CA GLN A 128 28.11 -26.95 27.17
C GLN A 128 28.35 -25.52 26.70
N ASP A 129 29.43 -24.89 27.16
CA ASP A 129 29.82 -23.54 26.76
C ASP A 129 30.13 -23.46 25.25
N GLY A 130 30.83 -24.46 24.72
CA GLY A 130 31.09 -24.57 23.28
C GLY A 130 29.81 -24.71 22.47
N ASN A 131 28.86 -25.52 22.92
CA ASN A 131 27.56 -25.70 22.27
C ASN A 131 26.69 -24.44 22.35
N LEU A 132 26.69 -23.76 23.50
CA LEU A 132 25.98 -22.49 23.68
C LEU A 132 26.57 -21.39 22.79
N GLY A 133 27.90 -21.34 22.68
CA GLY A 133 28.59 -20.43 21.77
C GLY A 133 28.21 -20.66 20.30
N LYS A 134 28.20 -21.93 19.86
CA LYS A 134 27.76 -22.31 18.50
C LYS A 134 26.30 -21.91 18.27
N PHE A 135 25.41 -22.25 19.19
CA PHE A 135 23.99 -21.89 19.10
C PHE A 135 23.80 -20.37 18.98
N LYS A 136 24.48 -19.59 19.83
CA LYS A 136 24.45 -18.12 19.77
C LYS A 136 24.90 -17.60 18.40
N SER A 137 26.03 -18.11 17.89
CA SER A 137 26.54 -17.69 16.57
C SER A 137 25.60 -18.04 15.43
N GLN A 138 24.94 -19.20 15.48
CA GLN A 138 23.98 -19.64 14.48
C GLN A 138 22.70 -18.80 14.51
N VAL A 139 22.19 -18.49 15.71
CA VAL A 139 21.03 -17.61 15.88
C VAL A 139 21.32 -16.21 15.36
N GLN A 140 22.48 -15.64 15.73
CA GLN A 140 22.89 -14.31 15.29
C GLN A 140 23.06 -14.26 13.77
N SER A 141 23.79 -15.22 13.19
CA SER A 141 23.98 -15.31 11.74
C SER A 141 22.66 -15.50 11.00
N SER A 142 21.78 -16.37 11.49
CA SER A 142 20.45 -16.58 10.91
C SER A 142 19.62 -15.30 10.94
N GLN A 143 19.59 -14.60 12.08
CA GLN A 143 18.86 -13.35 12.22
C GLN A 143 19.36 -12.26 11.25
N GLU A 144 20.68 -12.11 11.13
CA GLU A 144 21.30 -11.14 10.21
C GLU A 144 21.04 -11.49 8.74
N ASN A 145 21.10 -12.77 8.39
CA ASN A 145 20.75 -13.26 7.06
C ASN A 145 19.26 -13.02 6.72
N HIS A 146 18.35 -13.33 7.64
CA HIS A 146 16.92 -13.08 7.44
C HIS A 146 16.62 -11.58 7.33
N PHE A 147 17.26 -10.76 8.17
CA PHE A 147 17.08 -9.32 8.14
C PHE A 147 17.58 -8.71 6.81
N SER A 148 18.79 -9.09 6.37
CA SER A 148 19.35 -8.60 5.11
C SER A 148 18.53 -9.07 3.89
N LEU A 149 18.03 -10.31 3.90
CA LEU A 149 17.14 -10.82 2.86
C LEU A 149 15.83 -10.02 2.81
N LEU A 150 15.16 -9.84 3.95
CA LEU A 150 13.92 -9.07 4.05
C LEU A 150 14.11 -7.62 3.63
N GLN A 151 15.22 -6.99 4.03
CA GLN A 151 15.56 -5.63 3.63
C GLN A 151 15.73 -5.52 2.12
N ARG A 152 16.46 -6.46 1.50
CA ARG A 152 16.67 -6.52 0.06
C ARG A 152 15.36 -6.74 -0.70
N GLU A 153 14.50 -7.64 -0.24
CA GLU A 153 13.19 -7.89 -0.87
C GLU A 153 12.27 -6.70 -0.74
N THR A 154 12.25 -6.04 0.42
CA THR A 154 11.48 -4.81 0.64
C THR A 154 11.93 -3.70 -0.29
N GLU A 155 13.25 -3.51 -0.43
CA GLU A 155 13.81 -2.51 -1.35
C GLU A 155 13.53 -2.85 -2.81
N LYS A 156 13.61 -4.13 -3.20
CA LYS A 156 13.22 -4.58 -4.54
C LYS A 156 11.75 -4.28 -4.83
N LEU A 157 10.84 -4.65 -3.93
CA LEU A 157 9.40 -4.39 -4.08
C LEU A 157 9.11 -2.89 -4.13
N ARG A 158 9.81 -2.08 -3.32
CA ARG A 158 9.70 -0.62 -3.36
C ARG A 158 10.10 -0.06 -4.73
N ASN A 159 11.19 -0.54 -5.31
CA ASN A 159 11.65 -0.13 -6.64
C ASN A 159 10.68 -0.57 -7.75
N ASP A 160 10.14 -1.79 -7.66
CA ASP A 160 9.15 -2.29 -8.62
C ASP A 160 7.85 -1.45 -8.57
N ILE A 161 7.40 -1.06 -7.36
CA ILE A 161 6.25 -0.17 -7.18
C ILE A 161 6.50 1.20 -7.82
N GLU A 162 7.67 1.81 -7.59
CA GLU A 162 7.97 3.13 -8.16
C GLU A 162 8.08 3.06 -9.69
N LYS A 163 8.66 1.99 -10.22
CA LYS A 163 8.71 1.74 -11.67
C LYS A 163 7.31 1.64 -12.26
N MET A 164 6.44 0.76 -11.73
CA MET A 164 5.06 0.63 -12.20
C MET A 164 4.29 1.95 -12.09
N ARG A 165 4.50 2.70 -11.00
CA ARG A 165 3.87 4.01 -10.80
C ARG A 165 4.29 5.01 -11.88
N SER A 166 5.57 5.02 -12.26
CA SER A 166 6.09 5.89 -13.33
C SER A 166 5.54 5.49 -14.71
N GLU A 167 5.49 4.20 -15.02
CA GLU A 167 4.95 3.67 -16.28
C GLU A 167 3.46 3.97 -16.42
N LEU A 168 2.67 3.77 -15.35
CA LEU A 168 1.25 4.10 -15.34
C LEU A 168 1.00 5.59 -15.54
N ARG A 169 1.77 6.47 -14.90
CA ARG A 169 1.68 7.91 -15.12
C ARG A 169 1.95 8.27 -16.58
N TYR A 170 3.00 7.70 -17.15
CA TYR A 170 3.34 7.92 -18.55
C TYR A 170 2.22 7.46 -19.51
N GLU A 171 1.66 6.26 -19.30
CA GLU A 171 0.56 5.78 -20.15
C GLU A 171 -0.72 6.61 -19.97
N ILE A 172 -1.03 7.08 -18.75
CA ILE A 172 -2.15 8.02 -18.51
C ILE A 172 -1.92 9.31 -19.29
N ASP A 173 -0.75 9.92 -19.18
CA ASP A 173 -0.43 11.19 -19.85
C ASP A 173 -0.48 11.03 -21.38
N LYS A 174 0.06 9.91 -21.89
CA LYS A 174 0.06 9.55 -23.31
C LYS A 174 -1.35 9.35 -23.84
N VAL A 175 -2.20 8.56 -23.16
CA VAL A 175 -3.60 8.35 -23.56
C VAL A 175 -4.39 9.65 -23.48
N THR A 176 -4.19 10.45 -22.42
CA THR A 176 -4.87 11.73 -22.24
C THR A 176 -4.49 12.74 -23.34
N ALA A 177 -3.20 12.82 -23.68
CA ALA A 177 -2.72 13.66 -24.78
C ALA A 177 -3.26 13.17 -26.13
N GLY A 178 -3.28 11.85 -26.36
CA GLY A 178 -3.85 11.24 -27.56
C GLY A 178 -5.33 11.56 -27.73
N GLN A 179 -6.14 11.37 -26.68
CA GLN A 179 -7.56 11.70 -26.69
C GLN A 179 -7.81 13.19 -26.92
N ARG A 180 -7.01 14.07 -26.29
CA ARG A 180 -7.13 15.51 -26.51
C ARG A 180 -6.79 15.88 -27.95
N LEU A 181 -5.78 15.27 -28.55
CA LEU A 181 -5.43 15.49 -29.95
C LEU A 181 -6.56 15.02 -30.88
N ASP A 182 -7.06 13.81 -30.66
CA ASP A 182 -8.14 13.22 -31.45
C ASP A 182 -9.40 14.11 -31.46
N LEU A 183 -9.84 14.55 -30.28
CA LEU A 183 -10.96 15.48 -30.15
C LEU A 183 -10.72 16.83 -30.84
N ASN A 184 -9.48 17.34 -30.83
CA ASN A 184 -9.16 18.59 -31.51
C ASN A 184 -9.16 18.43 -33.03
N LEU A 185 -8.67 17.30 -33.55
CA LEU A 185 -8.70 16.98 -34.97
C LEU A 185 -10.14 16.79 -35.46
N GLU A 186 -10.95 16.02 -34.74
CA GLU A 186 -12.35 15.79 -35.11
C GLU A 186 -13.16 17.09 -35.02
N ARG A 187 -12.91 17.91 -33.99
CA ARG A 187 -13.51 19.26 -33.91
C ARG A 187 -13.08 20.16 -35.07
N GLY A 188 -11.84 20.04 -35.54
CA GLY A 188 -11.36 20.75 -36.74
C GLY A 188 -12.12 20.30 -37.98
N ARG A 189 -12.17 18.99 -38.21
CA ARG A 189 -12.86 18.36 -39.33
C ARG A 189 -14.36 18.70 -39.38
N ILE A 190 -15.05 18.70 -38.23
CA ILE A 190 -16.46 19.13 -38.15
C ILE A 190 -16.63 20.60 -38.53
N ARG A 191 -15.70 21.49 -38.15
CA ARG A 191 -15.76 22.90 -38.55
C ARG A 191 -15.56 23.08 -40.04
N ASP A 192 -14.62 22.34 -40.64
CA ASP A 192 -14.36 22.41 -42.08
C ASP A 192 -15.57 21.90 -42.88
N GLU A 193 -16.16 20.79 -42.46
CA GLU A 193 -17.39 20.25 -43.07
C GLU A 193 -18.56 21.23 -42.94
N LEU A 194 -18.74 21.83 -41.75
CA LEU A 194 -19.77 22.85 -41.52
C LEU A 194 -19.54 24.10 -42.40
N ALA A 195 -18.30 24.54 -42.55
CA ALA A 195 -17.96 25.66 -43.43
C ALA A 195 -18.27 25.34 -44.90
N ASN A 196 -17.95 24.12 -45.36
CA ASN A 196 -18.27 23.67 -46.70
C ASN A 196 -19.80 23.63 -46.93
N GLN A 197 -20.57 23.04 -46.00
CA GLN A 197 -22.04 23.02 -46.08
C GLN A 197 -22.66 24.42 -46.09
N ASN A 198 -22.12 25.35 -45.27
CA ASN A 198 -22.56 26.74 -45.29
C ASN A 198 -22.26 27.41 -46.64
N GLN A 199 -21.10 27.13 -47.24
CA GLN A 199 -20.75 27.66 -48.57
C GLN A 199 -21.63 27.08 -49.66
N GLU A 200 -21.91 25.77 -49.64
CA GLU A 200 -22.84 25.13 -50.57
C GLU A 200 -24.25 25.70 -50.42
N THR A 201 -24.73 25.87 -49.19
CA THR A 201 -26.04 26.48 -48.89
C THR A 201 -26.10 27.91 -49.44
N ALA A 202 -25.09 28.74 -49.18
CA ALA A 202 -25.04 30.11 -49.71
C ALA A 202 -25.00 30.13 -51.25
N ASN A 203 -24.25 29.21 -51.87
CA ASN A 203 -24.23 29.08 -53.33
C ASN A 203 -25.60 28.69 -53.90
N LEU A 204 -26.31 27.77 -53.26
CA LEU A 204 -27.66 27.36 -53.66
C LEU A 204 -28.67 28.50 -53.47
N THR A 205 -28.63 29.22 -52.34
CA THR A 205 -29.47 30.41 -52.10
C THR A 205 -29.23 31.46 -53.19
N ASN A 206 -27.96 31.77 -53.51
CA ASN A 206 -27.63 32.72 -54.57
C ASN A 206 -28.12 32.26 -55.95
N LYS A 207 -28.09 30.95 -56.25
CA LYS A 207 -28.66 30.40 -57.50
C LYS A 207 -30.17 30.56 -57.53
N LEU A 208 -30.86 30.23 -56.44
CA LEU A 208 -32.31 30.39 -56.31
C LEU A 208 -32.74 31.85 -56.48
N ASP A 209 -32.04 32.80 -55.85
CA ASP A 209 -32.33 34.23 -56.00
C ASP A 209 -32.19 34.68 -57.46
N ARG A 210 -31.15 34.22 -58.16
CA ARG A 210 -30.97 34.50 -59.60
C ARG A 210 -32.11 33.93 -60.44
N GLU A 211 -32.53 32.69 -60.18
CA GLU A 211 -33.65 32.06 -60.88
C GLU A 211 -34.97 32.80 -60.60
N ILE A 212 -35.23 33.22 -59.36
CA ILE A 212 -36.39 34.03 -58.98
C ILE A 212 -36.39 35.35 -59.75
N HIS A 213 -35.26 36.06 -59.79
CA HIS A 213 -35.15 37.31 -60.55
C HIS A 213 -35.36 37.11 -62.05
N SER A 214 -34.82 36.03 -62.63
CA SER A 214 -35.01 35.66 -64.03
C SER A 214 -36.48 35.35 -64.34
N LEU A 215 -37.13 34.51 -63.53
CA LEU A 215 -38.54 34.16 -63.68
C LEU A 215 -39.44 35.38 -63.54
N ARG A 216 -39.12 36.29 -62.60
CA ARG A 216 -39.85 37.54 -62.43
C ARG A 216 -39.74 38.44 -63.67
N ALA A 217 -38.54 38.57 -64.24
CA ALA A 217 -38.34 39.34 -65.47
C ALA A 217 -39.10 38.72 -66.66
N GLN A 218 -39.07 37.40 -66.80
CA GLN A 218 -39.85 36.69 -67.83
C GLN A 218 -41.36 36.89 -67.65
N LEU A 219 -41.85 36.85 -66.41
CA LEU A 219 -43.26 37.08 -66.10
C LEU A 219 -43.68 38.53 -66.40
N GLU A 220 -42.83 39.51 -66.10
CA GLU A 220 -43.07 40.91 -66.47
C GLU A 220 -43.10 41.10 -67.99
N ALA A 221 -42.18 40.47 -68.74
CA ALA A 221 -42.19 40.49 -70.20
C ALA A 221 -43.45 39.85 -70.79
N ALA A 222 -43.82 38.64 -70.33
CA ALA A 222 -45.02 37.93 -70.77
C ALA A 222 -46.30 38.71 -70.48
N LYS A 223 -46.37 39.40 -69.33
CA LYS A 223 -47.46 40.32 -69.01
C LYS A 223 -47.57 41.45 -70.04
N TYR A 224 -46.46 42.07 -70.44
CA TYR A 224 -46.48 43.11 -71.48
C TYR A 224 -46.91 42.56 -72.85
N ASP A 225 -46.50 41.34 -73.21
CA ASP A 225 -46.94 40.69 -74.44
C ASP A 225 -48.46 40.46 -74.45
N VAL A 226 -49.03 39.95 -73.35
CA VAL A 226 -50.49 39.79 -73.23
C VAL A 226 -51.22 41.12 -73.37
N ILE A 227 -50.75 42.18 -72.71
CA ILE A 227 -51.33 43.52 -72.83
C ILE A 227 -51.28 44.00 -74.29
N LYS A 228 -50.15 43.81 -74.97
CA LYS A 228 -49.98 44.16 -76.39
C LYS A 228 -50.97 43.42 -77.30
N TYR A 229 -51.15 42.11 -77.10
CA TYR A 229 -52.13 41.32 -77.85
C TYR A 229 -53.57 41.77 -77.58
N CYS A 230 -53.95 42.04 -76.32
CA CYS A 230 -55.28 42.55 -75.97
C CYS A 230 -55.59 43.89 -76.64
N ILE A 231 -54.64 44.83 -76.66
CA ILE A 231 -54.83 46.11 -77.35
C ILE A 231 -54.99 45.87 -78.86
N GLY A 232 -54.15 45.02 -79.46
CA GLY A 232 -54.23 44.68 -80.88
C GLY A 232 -55.57 44.06 -81.28
N THR A 233 -56.13 43.16 -80.47
CA THR A 233 -57.43 42.53 -80.74
C THR A 233 -58.60 43.49 -80.53
N LEU A 234 -58.58 44.33 -79.50
CA LEU A 234 -59.62 45.35 -79.30
C LEU A 234 -59.68 46.34 -80.47
N VAL A 235 -58.52 46.76 -80.98
CA VAL A 235 -58.41 47.65 -82.14
C VAL A 235 -58.87 46.95 -83.42
N SER A 236 -58.49 45.68 -83.64
CA SER A 236 -58.91 44.94 -84.84
C SER A 236 -60.42 44.70 -84.87
N ILE A 237 -61.03 44.32 -83.74
CA ILE A 237 -62.48 44.14 -83.62
C ILE A 237 -63.20 45.46 -83.90
N SER A 238 -62.70 46.56 -83.34
CA SER A 238 -63.27 47.91 -83.55
C SER A 238 -63.15 48.36 -85.02
N ALA A 239 -62.00 48.11 -85.66
CA ALA A 239 -61.79 48.41 -87.08
C ALA A 239 -62.72 47.59 -88.00
N VAL A 240 -62.87 46.29 -87.73
CA VAL A 240 -63.81 45.42 -88.46
C VAL A 240 -65.26 45.88 -88.22
N GLY A 241 -65.64 46.20 -86.99
CA GLY A 241 -66.97 46.71 -86.66
C GLY A 241 -67.31 48.01 -87.40
N LEU A 242 -66.37 48.97 -87.45
CA LEU A 242 -66.53 50.21 -88.23
C LEU A 242 -66.61 49.93 -89.74
N ALA A 243 -65.82 49.00 -90.27
CA ALA A 243 -65.87 48.63 -91.68
C ALA A 243 -67.22 48.03 -92.07
N VAL A 244 -67.81 47.17 -91.23
CA VAL A 244 -69.14 46.58 -91.45
C VAL A 244 -70.23 47.66 -91.38
N LEU A 245 -70.19 48.55 -90.38
CA LEU A 245 -71.15 49.65 -90.27
C LEU A 245 -71.12 50.56 -91.50
N ARG A 246 -69.94 50.79 -92.09
CA ARG A 246 -69.77 51.58 -93.32
C ARG A 246 -70.35 50.90 -94.57
N ILE A 247 -70.42 49.57 -94.60
CA ILE A 247 -71.02 48.81 -95.72
C ILE A 247 -72.54 48.70 -95.58
N LEU A 248 -73.07 48.72 -94.35
CA LEU A 248 -74.49 48.52 -94.05
C LEU A 248 -75.32 49.82 -94.10
N MET A 249 -74.71 50.98 -93.85
CA MET A 249 -75.29 52.33 -94.01
C MET A 249 -75.03 52.87 -95.42
#